data_AF-A0A3D0D8I5-F1
#
_entry.id   AF-A0A3D0D8I5-F1
#
_cell.length_a   1.000
_cell.length_b   1.000
_cell.length_c   1.000
_cell.angle_alpha   90.00
_cell.angle_beta   90.00
_cell.angle_gamma   90.00
#
_symmetry.space_group_name_H-M   'P 1'
#
loop_
_entity.id
_entity.type
_entity.pdbx_description
1 polymer ?
#
loop_
_entity_poly.entity_id
_entity_poly.type
_entity_poly.pdbx_seq_one_letter_code
_entity_poly.pdbx_strand_id
1 'polypeptide(L)'
;MPRIIPIVESDGDMEAVPLLIRRTLHQNELWHREVGTPKKARNMAVFGQRAADFLRYARREKDCAAILVVLDLDDGCPAHVARQLADQVRGLHTDVPVAIVLAHREYES
;
A
#
# COMPACT_ATOMS: atom_id res chain seq x y z
N MET A 1 -12.31 9.29 -12.12
CA MET A 1 -12.08 7.87 -12.49
C MET A 1 -11.61 7.13 -11.25
N PRO A 2 -11.98 5.86 -11.01
CA PRO A 2 -11.59 5.14 -9.80
C PRO A 2 -10.06 5.10 -9.62
N ARG A 3 -9.59 5.47 -8.42
CA ARG A 3 -8.17 5.59 -8.11
C ARG A 3 -7.69 4.55 -7.10
N ILE A 4 -6.52 3.99 -7.35
CA ILE A 4 -5.75 3.23 -6.37
C ILE A 4 -4.80 4.20 -5.68
N ILE A 5 -4.87 4.30 -4.35
CA ILE A 5 -4.03 5.19 -3.56
C ILE A 5 -2.91 4.38 -2.90
N PRO A 6 -1.64 4.59 -3.29
CA PRO A 6 -0.53 3.88 -2.67
C PRO A 6 -0.20 4.47 -1.29
N ILE A 7 0.20 3.61 -0.36
CA ILE A 7 0.86 3.98 0.90
C ILE A 7 2.19 3.24 0.91
N VAL A 8 3.30 3.98 1.02
CA VAL A 8 4.65 3.45 0.79
C VAL A 8 5.61 3.85 1.90
N GLU A 9 6.71 3.13 2.04
CA GLU A 9 7.71 3.34 3.09
C GLU A 9 8.65 4.52 2.80
N SER A 10 9.34 4.47 1.66
CA SER A 10 10.45 5.37 1.34
C SER A 10 10.10 6.47 0.35
N ASP A 11 11.01 7.44 0.16
CA ASP A 11 10.87 8.44 -0.90
C ASP A 11 11.05 7.84 -2.30
N GLY A 12 11.91 6.83 -2.44
CA GLY A 12 12.08 6.12 -3.72
C GLY A 12 10.78 5.43 -4.16
N ASP A 13 10.05 4.85 -3.21
CA ASP A 13 8.77 4.18 -3.50
C ASP A 13 7.66 5.15 -3.88
N MET A 14 7.72 6.39 -3.39
CA MET A 14 6.76 7.44 -3.77
C MET A 14 6.83 7.73 -5.27
N GLU A 15 7.98 7.50 -5.90
CA GLU A 15 8.14 7.62 -7.36
C GLU A 15 7.91 6.28 -8.07
N ALA A 16 8.49 5.19 -7.55
CA ALA A 16 8.51 3.90 -8.23
C ALA A 16 7.18 3.15 -8.17
N VAL A 17 6.51 3.09 -7.01
CA VAL A 17 5.28 2.30 -6.82
C VAL A 17 4.14 2.80 -7.71
N PRO A 18 3.88 4.12 -7.84
CA PRO A 18 2.86 4.59 -8.78
C PRO A 18 3.14 4.19 -10.24
N LEU A 19 4.41 4.18 -10.66
CA LEU A 19 4.79 3.74 -12.01
C LEU A 19 4.57 2.24 -12.19
N LEU A 20 4.91 1.44 -11.18
CA LEU A 20 4.66 0.00 -11.18
C LEU A 20 3.16 -0.30 -11.32
N ILE A 21 2.31 0.34 -10.51
CA ILE A 21 0.86 0.15 -10.58
C ILE A 21 0.34 0.53 -11.98
N ARG A 22 0.76 1.67 -12.54
CA ARG A 22 0.36 2.08 -13.90
C ARG A 22 0.76 1.05 -14.95
N ARG A 23 1.99 0.52 -14.87
CA ARG A 23 2.48 -0.54 -15.77
C ARG A 23 1.65 -1.81 -15.64
N THR A 24 1.33 -2.24 -14.41
CA THR A 24 0.50 -3.41 -14.16
C THR A 24 -0.93 -3.22 -14.69
N LEU A 25 -1.54 -2.05 -14.47
CA LEU A 25 -2.87 -1.72 -15.01
C LEU A 25 -2.86 -1.76 -16.54
N HIS A 26 -1.83 -1.19 -17.19
CA HIS A 26 -1.65 -1.22 -18.63
C HIS A 26 -1.52 -2.65 -19.17
N GLN A 27 -0.71 -3.49 -18.51
CA GLN A 27 -0.51 -4.89 -18.90
C GLN A 27 -1.77 -5.76 -18.78
N ASN A 28 -2.70 -5.36 -17.93
CA ASN A 28 -3.98 -6.04 -17.71
C ASN A 28 -5.16 -5.33 -18.39
N GLU A 29 -4.90 -4.38 -19.30
CA GLU A 29 -5.92 -3.63 -20.05
C GLU A 29 -6.93 -2.86 -19.17
N LEU A 30 -6.51 -2.46 -17.95
CA LEU A 30 -7.33 -1.74 -16.97
C LEU A 30 -7.21 -0.22 -17.13
N TRP A 31 -7.45 0.27 -18.34
CA TRP A 31 -7.28 1.68 -18.76
C TRP A 31 -8.13 2.69 -18.00
N HIS A 32 -9.24 2.23 -17.43
CA HIS A 32 -10.23 3.06 -16.75
C HIS A 32 -9.88 3.34 -15.27
N ARG A 33 -8.71 2.86 -14.81
CA ARG A 33 -8.21 3.04 -13.45
C ARG A 33 -7.03 4.00 -13.45
N GLU A 34 -6.99 4.86 -12.43
CA GLU A 34 -5.88 5.79 -12.23
C GLU A 34 -5.13 5.47 -10.94
N VAL A 35 -3.93 6.01 -10.82
CA VAL A 35 -3.15 5.96 -9.58
C VAL A 35 -3.15 7.36 -8.96
N GLY A 36 -3.62 7.45 -7.71
CA GLY A 36 -3.65 8.70 -6.97
C GLY A 36 -2.30 9.06 -6.34
N THR A 37 -2.30 10.10 -5.49
CA THR A 37 -1.07 10.58 -4.87
C THR A 37 -0.61 9.60 -3.79
N PRO A 38 0.60 9.02 -3.88
CA PRO A 38 1.12 8.11 -2.87
C PRO A 38 1.30 8.80 -1.51
N LYS A 39 1.12 8.05 -0.42
CA LYS A 39 1.29 8.54 0.96
C LYS A 39 2.49 7.86 1.59
N LYS A 40 3.36 8.63 2.25
CA LYS A 40 4.55 8.10 2.91
C LYS A 40 4.26 7.69 4.36
N ALA A 41 4.47 6.42 4.68
CA ALA A 41 4.36 5.86 6.03
C ALA A 41 5.68 5.87 6.82
N ARG A 42 6.80 6.18 6.15
CA ARG A 42 8.17 6.24 6.69
C ARG A 42 8.80 4.88 6.99
N ASN A 43 8.08 4.00 7.67
CA ASN A 43 8.44 2.59 7.83
C ASN A 43 7.24 1.74 8.29
N MET A 44 7.40 0.42 8.24
CA MET A 44 6.37 -0.54 8.65
C MET A 44 5.89 -0.33 10.10
N ALA A 45 6.78 -0.02 11.04
CA ALA A 45 6.41 0.20 12.45
C ALA A 45 5.49 1.43 12.62
N VAL A 46 5.81 2.53 11.95
CA VAL A 46 5.00 3.75 11.95
C VAL A 46 3.65 3.49 11.28
N PHE A 47 3.61 2.73 10.17
CA PHE A 47 2.35 2.30 9.58
C PHE A 47 1.51 1.47 10.56
N GLY A 48 2.10 0.46 11.20
CA GLY A 48 1.42 -0.41 12.16
C GLY A 48 0.80 0.38 13.32
N GLN A 49 1.50 1.35 13.89
CA GLN A 49 0.96 2.18 14.98
C GLN A 49 -0.15 3.14 14.54
N ARG A 50 -0.16 3.53 13.26
CA ARG A 50 -1.02 4.62 12.74
C ARG A 50 -1.84 4.21 11.52
N ALA A 51 -2.11 2.92 11.34
CA ALA A 51 -2.77 2.40 10.15
C ALA A 51 -4.10 3.12 9.88
N ALA A 52 -4.91 3.36 10.92
CA ALA A 52 -6.18 4.09 10.80
C ALA A 52 -6.00 5.52 10.25
N ASP A 53 -4.95 6.24 10.67
CA ASP A 53 -4.66 7.59 10.18
C ASP A 53 -4.27 7.56 8.71
N PHE A 54 -3.39 6.64 8.33
CA PHE A 54 -2.92 6.49 6.95
C PHE A 54 -4.04 6.10 6.00
N LEU A 55 -4.87 5.12 6.38
CA LEU A 55 -6.01 4.69 5.58
C LEU A 55 -7.04 5.82 5.44
N ARG A 56 -7.35 6.53 6.52
CA ARG A 56 -8.23 7.70 6.49
C ARG A 56 -7.67 8.82 5.63
N TYR A 57 -6.35 9.03 5.65
CA TYR A 57 -5.70 10.05 4.84
C TYR A 57 -5.74 9.69 3.34
N ALA A 58 -5.42 8.44 2.99
CA ALA A 58 -5.52 7.94 1.62
C ALA A 58 -6.97 7.98 1.11
N ARG A 59 -7.94 7.62 1.95
CA ARG A 59 -9.37 7.59 1.62
C ARG A 59 -9.95 8.96 1.27
N ARG A 60 -9.38 10.05 1.79
CA ARG A 60 -9.78 11.43 1.48
C ARG A 60 -9.44 11.87 0.07
N GLU A 61 -8.60 11.14 -0.66
CA GLU A 61 -8.36 11.40 -2.08
C GLU A 61 -9.65 11.23 -2.88
N LYS A 62 -9.90 12.16 -3.81
CA LYS A 62 -11.04 12.09 -4.71
C LYS A 62 -11.00 10.79 -5.52
N ASP A 63 -12.17 10.18 -5.69
CA ASP A 63 -12.36 8.92 -6.43
C ASP A 63 -11.53 7.72 -5.90
N CYS A 64 -11.08 7.76 -4.64
CA CYS A 64 -10.40 6.63 -4.00
C CYS A 64 -11.32 5.39 -4.01
N ALA A 65 -10.86 4.34 -4.71
CA ALA A 65 -11.60 3.10 -4.90
C ALA A 65 -10.86 1.88 -4.31
N ALA A 66 -9.56 2.01 -4.03
CA ALA A 66 -8.76 1.01 -3.35
C ALA A 66 -7.50 1.66 -2.75
N ILE A 67 -6.94 1.02 -1.72
CA ILE A 67 -5.66 1.42 -1.11
C ILE A 67 -4.68 0.25 -1.26
N LEU A 68 -3.48 0.54 -1.75
CA LEU A 68 -2.39 -0.43 -1.82
C LEU A 68 -1.28 0.01 -0.86
N VAL A 69 -1.05 -0.79 0.18
CA VAL A 69 0.01 -0.56 1.16
C VAL A 69 1.21 -1.40 0.75
N VAL A 70 2.36 -0.77 0.50
CA VAL A 70 3.62 -1.42 0.13
C VAL A 70 4.65 -1.05 1.21
N LEU A 71 5.13 -2.05 1.95
CA LEU A 71 6.08 -1.86 3.04
C LEU A 71 7.25 -2.82 2.87
N ASP A 72 8.42 -2.40 3.29
CA ASP A 72 9.59 -3.27 3.31
C ASP A 72 9.56 -4.11 4.59
N LEU A 73 9.98 -5.36 4.46
CA LEU A 73 10.18 -6.27 5.57
C LEU A 73 11.66 -6.66 5.64
N ASP A 74 12.37 -5.96 6.51
CA ASP A 74 13.78 -6.24 6.80
C ASP A 74 13.95 -7.52 7.62
N ASP A 75 13.15 -7.67 8.69
CA ASP A 75 13.27 -8.77 9.65
C ASP A 75 11.94 -9.51 9.87
N GLY A 76 12.04 -10.82 10.11
CA GLY A 76 10.91 -11.67 10.49
C GLY A 76 10.28 -12.45 9.34
N CYS A 77 9.31 -13.30 9.67
CA CYS A 77 8.64 -14.13 8.68
C CYS A 77 7.54 -13.35 7.94
N PRO A 78 7.62 -13.16 6.61
CA PRO A 78 6.62 -12.41 5.84
C PRO A 78 5.20 -12.93 6.04
N ALA A 79 5.03 -14.25 6.12
CA ALA A 79 3.71 -14.87 6.30
C ALA A 79 3.05 -14.49 7.63
N HIS A 80 3.84 -14.36 8.71
CA HIS A 80 3.31 -13.97 10.03
C HIS A 80 3.02 -12.47 10.07
N VAL A 81 3.98 -11.65 9.63
CA VAL A 81 3.84 -10.18 9.68
C VAL A 81 2.72 -9.70 8.77
N ALA A 82 2.62 -10.24 7.55
CA ALA A 82 1.52 -9.89 6.63
C ALA A 82 0.16 -10.27 7.21
N ARG A 83 0.05 -11.44 7.86
CA ARG A 83 -1.21 -11.87 8.48
C ARG A 83 -1.62 -10.93 9.62
N GLN A 84 -0.70 -10.64 10.54
CA GLN A 84 -0.98 -9.74 11.66
C GLN A 84 -1.41 -8.34 11.18
N LEU A 85 -0.70 -7.78 10.19
CA LEU A 85 -1.03 -6.46 9.68
C LEU A 85 -2.35 -6.45 8.89
N ALA A 86 -2.63 -7.52 8.14
CA ALA A 86 -3.90 -7.67 7.44
C ALA A 86 -5.08 -7.78 8.41
N ASP A 87 -4.94 -8.54 9.50
CA ASP A 87 -5.99 -8.67 10.52
C ASP A 87 -6.23 -7.34 11.24
N GLN A 88 -5.15 -6.62 11.57
CA GLN A 88 -5.25 -5.26 12.10
C GLN A 88 -6.02 -4.33 11.15
N VAL A 89 -5.66 -4.31 9.87
CA VAL A 89 -6.31 -3.44 8.87
C VAL A 89 -7.77 -3.83 8.63
N ARG A 90 -8.09 -5.13 8.62
CA ARG A 90 -9.48 -5.61 8.52
C ARG A 90 -10.34 -5.10 9.68
N GLY A 91 -9.79 -5.07 10.90
CA GLY A 91 -10.47 -4.54 12.08
C GLY A 91 -10.79 -3.05 12.02
N LEU A 92 -10.24 -2.30 11.07
CA LEU A 92 -10.52 -0.87 10.86
C LEU A 92 -11.75 -0.61 9.99
N HIS A 93 -12.36 -1.64 9.39
CA HIS A 93 -13.59 -1.56 8.63
C HIS A 93 -13.60 -0.43 7.57
N THR A 94 -12.58 -0.40 6.70
CA THR A 94 -12.54 0.55 5.58
C THR A 94 -13.66 0.29 4.58
N ASP A 95 -14.21 1.35 4.00
CA ASP A 95 -15.26 1.29 2.98
C ASP A 95 -14.73 1.00 1.57
N VAL A 96 -13.41 0.91 1.41
CA VAL A 96 -12.71 0.52 0.19
C VAL A 96 -11.78 -0.68 0.49
N PRO A 97 -11.52 -1.55 -0.51
CA PRO A 97 -10.57 -2.64 -0.36
C PRO A 97 -9.16 -2.10 -0.07
N VAL A 98 -8.48 -2.77 0.85
CA VAL A 98 -7.07 -2.52 1.18
C VAL A 98 -6.27 -3.79 0.91
N ALA A 99 -5.24 -3.67 0.09
CA ALA A 99 -4.26 -4.73 -0.14
C ALA A 99 -2.94 -4.34 0.53
N ILE A 100 -2.28 -5.29 1.17
CA ILE A 100 -0.99 -5.11 1.83
C ILE A 100 0.02 -6.00 1.11
N VAL A 101 1.13 -5.39 0.68
CA VAL A 101 2.27 -6.05 0.05
C VAL A 101 3.46 -5.80 0.95
N LEU A 102 4.09 -6.88 1.42
CA LEU A 102 5.37 -6.83 2.10
C LEU A 102 6.45 -7.22 1.11
N ALA A 103 7.30 -6.27 0.74
CA ALA A 103 8.50 -6.56 -0.04
C ALA A 103 9.55 -7.13 0.91
N HIS A 104 9.92 -8.39 0.69
CA HIS A 104 10.96 -9.06 1.49
C HIS A 104 12.20 -9.25 0.63
N ARG A 105 13.36 -8.84 1.14
CA ARG A 105 14.65 -9.11 0.48
C ARG A 105 15.01 -10.57 0.72
N GLU A 106 15.05 -11.38 -0.34
CA GLU A 106 15.54 -12.77 -0.25
C GLU A 106 17.04 -12.91 -0.59
N TYR A 107 17.74 -11.83 -0.96
CA TYR A 107 19.15 -11.87 -1.35
C TYR A 107 19.92 -10.63 -0.91
N GLU A 108 20.47 -10.67 0.30
CA GLU A 108 21.78 -10.08 0.61
C GLU A 108 22.51 -11.08 1.53
N SER A 109 23.26 -11.99 0.91
CA SER A 109 24.37 -12.70 1.56
C SER A 109 25.67 -11.96 1.23
#